data_AF-W7C975-F1
#
_entry.id   AF-W7C975-F1
#
_cell.length_a   1.000
_cell.length_b   1.000
_cell.length_c   1.000
_cell.angle_alpha   90.00
_cell.angle_beta   90.00
_cell.angle_gamma   90.00
#
_symmetry.space_group_name_H-M   'P 1'
#
loop_
_entity.id
_entity.type
_entity.pdbx_description
1 polymer ?
#
loop_
_entity_poly.entity_id
_entity_poly.type
_entity_poly.pdbx_seq_one_letter_code
_entity_poly.pdbx_strand_id
1 'polypeptide(L)'
;MNKTISTYISSQAIDCMFVGIFTMIGYFIIGEPYALLFGLIAGVTNIIPYLGPFIGAAPAVIVALFDSPLQAVLVIVVVTIVQQIDSNLLSPYIMGKSLAIHPLTIIIILIVAGNLAGILGMILGVPTYALAKTLIVNLVRLIKLRREGIEAENSEKPVV
;
A
#
# COMPACT_ATOMS: atom_id res chain seq x y z
N MET A 1 4.99 17.50 -3.89
CA MET A 1 3.57 17.20 -3.63
C MET A 1 2.91 16.50 -4.81
N ASN A 2 2.71 17.15 -5.96
CA ASN A 2 2.02 16.53 -7.11
C ASN A 2 2.65 15.20 -7.56
N LYS A 3 3.98 15.13 -7.61
CA LYS A 3 4.70 13.90 -7.92
C LYS A 3 4.43 12.77 -6.92
N THR A 4 4.33 13.07 -5.62
CA THR A 4 4.08 12.07 -4.56
C THR A 4 2.69 11.45 -4.69
N ILE A 5 1.66 12.28 -4.91
CA ILE A 5 0.28 11.81 -5.09
C ILE A 5 0.16 11.01 -6.38
N SER A 6 0.67 11.56 -7.48
CA SER A 6 0.62 10.90 -8.79
C SER A 6 1.36 9.55 -8.77
N THR A 7 2.55 9.49 -8.16
CA THR A 7 3.26 8.21 -7.98
C THR A 7 2.43 7.25 -7.12
N TYR A 8 1.89 7.67 -5.96
CA TYR A 8 1.08 6.78 -5.13
C TYR A 8 -0.14 6.22 -5.87
N ILE A 9 -0.93 7.07 -6.52
CA ILE A 9 -2.14 6.65 -7.24
C ILE A 9 -1.79 5.70 -8.39
N SER A 10 -0.78 6.04 -9.20
CA SER A 10 -0.35 5.18 -10.31
C SER A 10 0.21 3.86 -9.80
N SER A 11 1.03 3.87 -8.75
CA SER A 11 1.56 2.66 -8.12
C SER A 11 0.44 1.77 -7.58
N GLN A 12 -0.53 2.35 -6.90
CA GLN A 12 -1.68 1.63 -6.34
C GLN A 12 -2.54 1.00 -7.43
N ALA A 13 -2.77 1.70 -8.55
CA ALA A 13 -3.54 1.17 -9.66
C ALA A 13 -2.85 -0.04 -10.31
N ILE A 14 -1.53 0.01 -10.51
CA ILE A 14 -0.77 -1.10 -11.07
C ILE A 14 -0.77 -2.29 -10.10
N ASP A 15 -0.64 -2.03 -8.80
CA ASP A 15 -0.71 -3.04 -7.75
C ASP A 15 -2.08 -3.75 -7.74
N CYS A 16 -3.19 -3.00 -7.79
CA CYS A 16 -4.54 -3.57 -7.87
C CYS A 16 -4.73 -4.46 -9.11
N MET A 17 -4.21 -4.02 -10.27
CA MET A 17 -4.24 -4.82 -11.50
C MET A 17 -3.40 -6.08 -11.38
N PHE A 18 -2.20 -5.98 -10.81
CA PHE A 18 -1.32 -7.11 -10.60
C PHE A 18 -1.98 -8.17 -9.71
N VAL A 19 -2.43 -7.78 -8.51
CA VAL A 19 -3.05 -8.71 -7.57
C VAL A 19 -4.30 -9.34 -8.20
N GLY A 20 -5.16 -8.55 -8.84
CA GLY A 20 -6.37 -9.09 -9.45
C GLY A 20 -6.08 -10.11 -10.56
N ILE A 21 -5.15 -9.82 -11.46
CA ILE A 21 -4.80 -10.70 -12.58
C ILE A 21 -4.08 -11.96 -12.09
N PHE A 22 -3.08 -11.83 -11.21
CA PHE A 22 -2.31 -12.98 -10.75
C PHE A 22 -3.12 -13.89 -9.82
N THR A 23 -3.99 -13.33 -8.97
CA THR A 23 -4.95 -14.13 -8.20
C THR A 23 -5.92 -14.87 -9.12
N MET A 24 -6.47 -14.19 -10.14
CA MET A 24 -7.33 -14.83 -11.13
C MET A 24 -6.63 -16.00 -11.85
N ILE A 25 -5.39 -15.79 -12.32
CA ILE A 25 -4.59 -16.85 -12.97
C ILE A 25 -4.35 -18.01 -12.01
N GLY A 26 -3.95 -17.74 -10.77
CA GLY A 26 -3.72 -18.76 -9.75
C GLY A 26 -4.98 -19.59 -9.47
N TYR A 27 -6.14 -18.93 -9.40
CA TYR A 27 -7.44 -19.59 -9.23
C TYR A 27 -7.84 -20.43 -10.44
N PHE A 28 -7.58 -19.97 -11.67
CA PHE A 28 -7.79 -20.82 -12.86
C PHE A 28 -6.92 -22.09 -12.83
N ILE A 29 -5.67 -22.00 -12.37
CA ILE A 29 -4.76 -23.16 -12.29
C ILE A 29 -5.27 -24.21 -11.31
N ILE A 30 -5.84 -23.80 -10.17
CA ILE A 30 -6.39 -24.71 -9.16
C ILE A 30 -7.85 -25.11 -9.43
N GLY A 31 -8.40 -24.72 -10.58
CA GLY A 31 -9.76 -25.11 -10.98
C GLY A 31 -10.88 -24.44 -10.19
N GLU A 32 -10.65 -23.26 -9.61
CA GLU A 32 -11.68 -22.50 -8.90
C GLU A 32 -12.79 -22.04 -9.86
N PRO A 33 -14.07 -22.45 -9.65
CA PRO A 33 -15.17 -22.09 -10.55
C PRO A 33 -15.39 -20.59 -10.70
N TYR A 34 -15.11 -19.84 -9.63
CA TYR A 34 -15.34 -18.39 -9.54
C TYR A 34 -14.03 -17.59 -9.63
N ALA A 35 -13.00 -18.14 -10.28
CA ALA A 35 -11.67 -17.52 -10.43
C ALA A 35 -11.73 -16.05 -10.89
N LEU A 36 -12.53 -15.75 -11.91
CA LEU A 36 -12.71 -14.39 -12.45
C LEU A 36 -13.32 -13.43 -11.41
N LEU A 37 -14.37 -13.88 -10.72
CA LEU A 37 -15.08 -13.09 -9.71
C LEU A 37 -14.15 -12.77 -8.54
N PHE A 38 -13.47 -13.78 -7.99
CA PHE A 38 -12.61 -13.58 -6.83
C PHE A 38 -11.32 -12.84 -7.18
N GLY A 39 -10.76 -13.03 -8.39
CA GLY A 39 -9.67 -12.21 -8.88
C GLY A 39 -10.04 -10.73 -9.00
N LEU A 40 -11.23 -10.42 -9.53
CA LEU A 40 -11.74 -9.05 -9.58
C LEU A 40 -11.91 -8.44 -8.18
N ILE A 41 -12.53 -9.19 -7.27
CA ILE A 41 -12.72 -8.76 -5.88
C ILE A 41 -11.36 -8.51 -5.20
N ALA A 42 -10.40 -9.43 -5.36
CA ALA A 42 -9.05 -9.28 -4.83
C ALA A 42 -8.38 -8.00 -5.37
N GLY A 43 -8.41 -7.77 -6.69
CA GLY A 43 -7.82 -6.56 -7.28
C GLY A 43 -8.49 -5.27 -6.81
N VAL A 44 -9.83 -5.21 -6.76
CA VAL A 44 -10.57 -4.02 -6.32
C VAL A 44 -10.33 -3.72 -4.84
N THR A 45 -10.36 -4.75 -3.99
CA THR A 45 -10.16 -4.58 -2.54
C THR A 45 -8.71 -4.23 -2.20
N ASN A 46 -7.74 -4.61 -3.04
CA ASN A 46 -6.32 -4.25 -2.89
C ASN A 46 -6.06 -2.74 -2.93
N ILE A 47 -7.04 -1.91 -3.32
CA ILE A 47 -6.95 -0.45 -3.19
C ILE A 47 -6.77 0.00 -1.73
N ILE A 48 -7.18 -0.84 -0.77
CA ILE A 48 -6.98 -0.59 0.66
C ILE A 48 -5.69 -1.30 1.10
N PRO A 49 -4.60 -0.57 1.38
CA PRO A 49 -3.31 -1.18 1.72
C PRO A 49 -3.41 -2.10 2.93
N TYR A 50 -2.71 -3.23 2.91
CA TYR A 50 -2.68 -4.27 3.96
C TYR A 50 -4.01 -4.96 4.31
N LEU A 51 -5.16 -4.32 4.14
CA LEU A 51 -6.48 -4.90 4.41
C LEU A 51 -7.07 -5.58 3.17
N GLY A 52 -6.83 -5.00 1.99
CA GLY A 52 -7.33 -5.49 0.72
C GLY A 52 -7.12 -6.98 0.47
N PRO A 53 -5.91 -7.52 0.66
CA PRO A 53 -5.64 -8.96 0.52
C PRO A 53 -6.57 -9.84 1.35
N PHE A 54 -6.81 -9.48 2.61
CA PHE A 54 -7.64 -10.27 3.53
C PHE A 54 -9.12 -10.16 3.17
N ILE A 55 -9.59 -8.95 2.87
CA ILE A 55 -10.98 -8.70 2.46
C ILE A 55 -11.26 -9.42 1.13
N GLY A 56 -10.32 -9.38 0.20
CA GLY A 56 -10.43 -9.99 -1.12
C GLY A 56 -10.40 -11.51 -1.08
N ALA A 57 -9.57 -12.10 -0.23
CA ALA A 57 -9.47 -13.55 -0.07
C ALA A 57 -10.64 -14.15 0.72
N ALA A 58 -11.23 -13.40 1.66
CA ALA A 58 -12.30 -13.90 2.53
C ALA A 58 -13.46 -14.58 1.79
N PRO A 59 -14.12 -13.97 0.78
CA PRO A 59 -15.21 -14.62 0.06
C PRO A 59 -14.74 -15.85 -0.72
N ALA A 60 -13.52 -15.82 -1.28
CA ALA A 60 -12.96 -16.95 -2.03
C ALA A 60 -12.73 -18.16 -1.12
N VAL A 61 -12.14 -17.95 0.07
CA VAL A 61 -11.89 -19.00 1.05
C VAL A 61 -13.20 -19.57 1.60
N ILE A 62 -14.18 -18.70 1.89
CA ILE A 62 -15.49 -19.14 2.40
C ILE A 62 -16.18 -20.03 1.37
N VAL A 63 -16.22 -19.63 0.09
CA VAL A 63 -16.85 -20.42 -0.97
C VAL A 63 -16.10 -21.73 -1.19
N ALA A 64 -14.77 -21.71 -1.27
CA ALA A 64 -13.97 -22.91 -1.46
C ALA A 64 -14.10 -23.92 -0.31
N LEU A 65 -14.36 -23.46 0.93
CA LEU A 65 -14.65 -24.34 2.07
C LEU A 65 -15.95 -25.14 1.89
N PHE A 66 -16.95 -24.59 1.19
CA PHE A 66 -18.18 -25.32 0.87
C PHE A 66 -17.95 -26.38 -0.21
N ASP A 67 -16.98 -26.18 -1.11
CA ASP A 67 -16.60 -27.19 -2.12
C ASP A 67 -15.77 -28.31 -1.49
N SER A 68 -14.62 -27.99 -0.89
CA SER A 68 -13.86 -28.93 -0.08
C SER A 68 -12.79 -28.25 0.78
N PRO A 69 -12.39 -28.83 1.93
CA PRO A 69 -11.29 -28.31 2.74
C PRO A 69 -9.96 -28.18 1.97
N LEU A 70 -9.70 -29.11 1.04
CA LEU A 70 -8.50 -29.08 0.21
C LEU A 70 -8.51 -27.87 -0.73
N GLN A 71 -9.66 -27.57 -1.33
CA GLN A 71 -9.83 -26.44 -2.22
C GLN A 71 -9.58 -25.11 -1.49
N ALA A 72 -10.13 -24.96 -0.27
CA ALA A 72 -9.86 -23.80 0.56
C ALA A 72 -8.37 -23.60 0.87
N VAL A 73 -7.65 -24.69 1.13
CA VAL A 73 -6.19 -24.64 1.32
C VAL A 73 -5.48 -24.18 0.05
N LEU A 74 -5.86 -24.68 -1.12
CA LEU A 74 -5.29 -24.25 -2.40
C LEU A 74 -5.53 -22.76 -2.65
N VAL A 75 -6.73 -22.26 -2.37
CA VAL A 75 -7.06 -20.83 -2.46
C VAL A 75 -6.15 -19.99 -1.57
N ILE A 76 -5.96 -20.40 -0.32
CA ILE A 76 -5.05 -19.71 0.63
C ILE A 76 -3.61 -19.73 0.13
N VAL A 77 -3.16 -20.86 -0.41
CA VAL A 77 -1.81 -21.00 -0.97
C VAL A 77 -1.62 -20.06 -2.16
N VAL A 78 -2.57 -20.00 -3.09
CA VAL A 78 -2.53 -19.08 -4.23
C VAL A 78 -2.44 -17.63 -3.76
N VAL A 79 -3.32 -17.22 -2.85
CA VAL A 79 -3.30 -15.84 -2.31
C VAL A 79 -1.95 -15.56 -1.65
N THR A 80 -1.45 -16.49 -0.84
CA THR A 80 -0.16 -16.33 -0.16
C THR A 80 0.98 -16.17 -1.17
N ILE A 81 1.03 -16.97 -2.23
CA ILE A 81 2.05 -16.85 -3.28
C ILE A 81 1.97 -15.49 -3.97
N VAL A 82 0.76 -15.05 -4.36
CA VAL A 82 0.56 -13.75 -5.01
C VAL A 82 1.00 -12.61 -4.09
N GLN A 83 0.64 -12.68 -2.81
CA GLN A 83 1.01 -11.65 -1.83
C GLN A 83 2.51 -11.63 -1.52
N GLN A 84 3.18 -12.80 -1.53
CA GLN A 84 4.63 -12.87 -1.38
C GLN A 84 5.35 -12.25 -2.58
N ILE A 85 4.82 -12.42 -3.79
CA ILE A 85 5.36 -11.77 -4.98
C ILE A 85 5.13 -10.26 -4.92
N ASP A 86 3.92 -9.84 -4.54
CA ASP A 86 3.60 -8.42 -4.39
C ASP A 86 4.52 -7.74 -3.36
N SER A 87 4.52 -8.24 -2.12
CA SER A 87 5.23 -7.61 -1.00
C SER A 87 6.75 -7.59 -1.18
N ASN A 88 7.35 -8.62 -1.81
CA ASN A 88 8.81 -8.73 -1.93
C ASN A 88 9.37 -8.18 -3.23
N LEU A 89 8.60 -8.18 -4.32
CA LEU A 89 9.10 -7.78 -5.65
C LEU A 89 8.36 -6.57 -6.19
N LEU A 90 7.02 -6.62 -6.24
CA LEU A 90 6.23 -5.60 -6.90
C LEU A 90 6.23 -4.28 -6.11
N SER A 91 5.85 -4.33 -4.85
CA SER A 91 5.83 -3.20 -3.93
C SER A 91 7.14 -2.39 -3.96
N PRO A 92 8.35 -2.98 -3.78
CA PRO A 92 9.60 -2.22 -3.85
C PRO A 92 9.91 -1.68 -5.26
N TYR A 93 9.50 -2.38 -6.32
CA TYR A 93 9.73 -1.95 -7.70
C TYR A 93 8.83 -0.78 -8.11
N ILE A 94 7.54 -0.81 -7.73
CA ILE A 94 6.53 0.15 -8.15
C ILE A 94 6.44 1.36 -7.21
N MET A 95 6.57 1.18 -5.89
CA MET A 95 6.49 2.29 -4.93
C MET A 95 7.85 2.97 -4.69
N GLY A 96 8.96 2.28 -4.96
CA GLY A 96 10.32 2.79 -4.77
C GLY A 96 10.63 3.26 -3.33
N LYS A 97 11.66 4.10 -3.16
CA LYS A 97 12.03 4.71 -1.86
C LYS A 97 11.04 5.77 -1.36
N SER A 98 9.94 6.03 -2.07
CA SER A 98 9.24 7.32 -2.02
C SER A 98 8.32 7.54 -0.82
N LEU A 99 8.03 6.52 -0.01
CA LEU A 99 7.16 6.71 1.16
C LEU A 99 7.85 6.38 2.49
N ALA A 100 8.70 5.35 2.57
CA ALA A 100 9.38 4.93 3.79
C ALA A 100 8.48 5.07 5.04
N ILE A 101 7.22 4.65 4.90
CA ILE A 101 6.24 4.64 5.99
C ILE A 101 6.31 3.25 6.57
N HIS A 102 6.51 3.16 7.88
CA HIS A 102 6.52 1.88 8.56
C HIS A 102 5.13 1.21 8.42
N PRO A 103 5.04 -0.10 8.10
CA PRO A 103 3.75 -0.78 7.91
C PRO A 103 2.76 -0.56 9.06
N LEU A 104 3.25 -0.57 10.30
CA LEU A 104 2.45 -0.27 11.50
C LEU A 104 1.75 1.10 11.44
N THR A 105 2.43 2.13 10.93
CA THR A 105 1.86 3.46 10.78
C THR A 105 0.69 3.45 9.79
N ILE A 106 0.80 2.67 8.71
CA ILE A 106 -0.28 2.52 7.73
C ILE A 106 -1.50 1.87 8.40
N ILE A 107 -1.30 0.80 9.17
CA ILE A 107 -2.39 0.15 9.92
C ILE A 107 -3.08 1.13 10.87
N ILE A 108 -2.32 1.91 11.64
CA ILE A 108 -2.88 2.92 12.55
C ILE A 108 -3.70 3.96 11.78
N ILE A 109 -3.18 4.45 10.66
CA ILE A 109 -3.89 5.42 9.80
C ILE A 109 -5.19 4.82 9.28
N LEU A 110 -5.18 3.56 8.83
CA LEU A 110 -6.37 2.89 8.31
C LEU A 110 -7.44 2.74 9.38
N ILE A 111 -7.07 2.39 10.61
CA ILE A 111 -8.01 2.31 11.73
C ILE A 111 -8.61 3.68 12.02
N VAL A 112 -7.78 4.72 12.15
CA VAL A 112 -8.26 6.08 12.46
C VAL A 112 -9.12 6.64 11.33
N ALA A 113 -8.61 6.62 10.10
CA ALA A 113 -9.31 7.16 8.93
C ALA A 113 -10.57 6.35 8.59
N GLY A 114 -10.53 5.03 8.77
CA GLY A 114 -11.68 4.14 8.63
C GLY A 114 -12.79 4.48 9.62
N ASN A 115 -12.47 4.81 10.87
CA ASN A 115 -13.47 5.27 11.84
C ASN A 115 -14.05 6.66 11.51
N LEU A 116 -13.26 7.54 10.88
CA LEU A 116 -13.70 8.90 10.56
C LEU A 116 -14.57 8.99 9.31
N ALA A 117 -14.21 8.26 8.25
CA ALA A 117 -14.81 8.40 6.92
C ALA A 117 -15.03 7.06 6.20
N GLY A 118 -14.99 5.93 6.92
CA GLY A 118 -15.21 4.60 6.37
C GLY A 118 -14.19 4.22 5.30
N ILE A 119 -14.66 3.56 4.24
CA ILE A 119 -13.83 3.08 3.13
C ILE A 119 -13.08 4.23 2.44
N LEU A 120 -13.74 5.37 2.23
CA LEU A 120 -13.09 6.54 1.64
C LEU A 120 -11.94 7.05 2.50
N GLY A 121 -12.12 7.03 3.83
CA GLY A 121 -11.06 7.34 4.79
C GLY A 121 -9.88 6.38 4.68
N MET A 122 -10.12 5.09 4.52
CA MET A 122 -9.05 4.10 4.37
C MET A 122 -8.25 4.29 3.08
N ILE A 123 -8.90 4.60 1.95
CA ILE A 123 -8.25 4.84 0.66
C ILE A 123 -7.41 6.13 0.70
N LEU A 124 -7.98 7.20 1.26
CA LEU A 124 -7.36 8.54 1.26
C LEU A 124 -6.43 8.80 2.46
N GLY A 125 -6.49 7.97 3.51
CA GLY A 125 -5.73 8.18 4.74
C GLY A 125 -4.22 8.10 4.51
N VAL A 126 -3.75 7.07 3.81
CA VAL A 126 -2.33 6.86 3.50
C VAL A 126 -1.74 7.99 2.65
N PRO A 127 -2.32 8.41 1.51
CA PRO A 127 -1.78 9.51 0.73
C PRO A 127 -1.84 10.85 1.48
N THR A 128 -2.89 11.10 2.26
CA THR A 128 -2.99 12.31 3.11
C THR A 128 -1.86 12.36 4.14
N TYR A 129 -1.58 11.24 4.81
CA TYR A 129 -0.46 11.16 5.75
C TYR A 129 0.89 11.34 5.05
N ALA A 130 1.09 10.71 3.90
CA ALA A 130 2.30 10.86 3.11
C ALA A 130 2.57 12.33 2.75
N LEU A 131 1.52 13.08 2.40
CA LEU A 131 1.59 14.51 2.14
C LEU A 131 1.98 15.30 3.39
N ALA A 132 1.30 15.06 4.51
CA ALA A 132 1.60 15.72 5.78
C ALA A 132 3.06 15.48 6.22
N LYS A 133 3.52 14.22 6.17
CA LYS A 133 4.90 13.84 6.48
C LYS A 133 5.90 14.57 5.57
N THR A 134 5.64 14.60 4.27
CA THR A 134 6.53 15.26 3.30
C THR A 134 6.64 16.76 3.56
N LEU A 135 5.52 17.42 3.90
CA LEU A 135 5.50 18.83 4.24
C LEU A 135 6.33 19.12 5.49
N ILE A 136 6.12 18.34 6.56
CA ILE A 136 6.86 18.49 7.82
C ILE A 136 8.36 18.31 7.60
N VAL A 137 8.77 17.25 6.88
CA VAL A 137 10.18 16.98 6.60
C VAL A 137 10.82 18.10 5.78
N ASN A 138 10.13 18.61 4.76
CA ASN A 138 10.64 19.73 3.97
C ASN A 138 10.77 21.02 4.80
N LEU A 139 9.81 21.32 5.68
CA LEU A 139 9.86 22.49 6.56
C LEU A 139 11.04 22.43 7.53
N VAL A 140 11.23 21.27 8.20
CA VAL A 140 12.35 21.06 9.12
C VAL A 140 13.69 21.20 8.38
N ARG A 141 13.77 20.67 7.15
CA ARG A 141 14.96 20.79 6.31
C ARG A 141 15.28 22.25 5.97
N LEU A 142 14.28 23.06 5.63
CA LEU A 142 14.45 24.49 5.34
C LEU A 142 14.94 25.27 6.57
N ILE A 143 14.38 25.00 7.74
CA ILE A 143 14.82 25.64 9.00
C ILE A 143 16.26 25.29 9.32
N LYS A 144 16.65 24.02 9.15
CA LYS A 144 18.02 23.57 9.41
C LYS A 144 19.05 24.21 8.47
N LEU A 145 18.75 24.26 7.16
CA LEU A 145 19.60 24.93 6.18
C LEU A 145 19.76 26.43 6.45
N ARG A 146 18.68 27.10 6.88
CA ARG A 146 18.75 28.53 7.26
C ARG A 146 19.64 28.75 8.47
N ARG A 147 19.60 27.84 9.45
CA ARG A 147 20.43 27.93 10.66
C ARG A 147 21.91 27.70 10.36
N GLU A 148 22.24 26.70 9.54
CA GLU A 148 23.61 26.43 9.09
C GLU A 148 24.19 27.59 8.27
N GLY A 149 23.38 28.24 7.42
CA GLY A 149 23.80 29.44 6.69
C GLY A 149 24.12 30.65 7.58
N ILE A 150 23.35 30.85 8.66
CA ILE A 150 23.57 31.93 9.63
C ILE A 150 24.84 31.67 10.47
N GLU A 151 25.11 30.41 10.82
CA GLU A 151 26.31 30.02 11.57
C GLU A 151 27.60 30.17 10.73
N ALA A 152 27.53 29.88 9.42
CA ALA A 152 28.64 30.11 8.50
C ALA A 152 28.95 31.61 8.32
N GLU A 153 27.94 32.46 8.12
CA GLU A 153 28.11 33.92 7.96
C GLU A 153 28.68 34.59 9.22
N ASN A 154 28.31 34.12 10.41
CA ASN A 154 28.87 34.64 11.67
C ASN A 154 30.31 34.17 11.94
N SER A 155 30.77 33.09 11.32
CA SER A 155 32.13 32.55 11.48
C SER A 155 33.16 33.25 10.58
N GLU A 156 32.72 33.90 9.50
CA GLU A 156 33.59 34.67 8.59
C GLU A 156 33.80 36.14 9.01
N LYS A 157 33.05 36.65 10.00
CA LYS A 157 33.29 38.00 10.51
C LYS A 157 34.59 38.02 11.32
N PRO A 158 35.58 38.88 10.98
CA PRO A 158 36.82 38.98 11.75
C PRO A 158 36.47 39.41 13.18
N VAL A 159 37.02 38.69 14.16
CA VAL A 159 37.01 39.13 15.56
C VAL A 159 37.86 40.40 15.62
N VAL A 160 37.18 41.55 15.66
CA VAL A 160 37.79 42.87 15.82
C VAL A 160 38.33 43.03 17.23
#